data_AF-M5SUC0-F1
#
_entry.id   AF-M5SUC0-F1
#
_cell.length_a   1.000
_cell.length_b   1.000
_cell.length_c   1.000
_cell.angle_alpha   90.00
_cell.angle_beta   90.00
_cell.angle_gamma   90.00
#
_symmetry.space_group_name_H-M   'P 1'
#
loop_
_entity.id
_entity.type
_entity.pdbx_description
1 polymer ?
#
loop_
_entity_poly.entity_id
_entity_poly.type
_entity_poly.pdbx_seq_one_letter_code
_entity_poly.pdbx_strand_id
1 'polypeptide(L)'
;MESVEHEFLRSIGVVVMPSHDSPDSLTWPRVSAACEYLGPARFEDILDISLIVERVGTSSVHYRYEIDCETKPVAIGRISVVCCQLGSGGKLTKKPVPDSIRSALLAND
;
A
#
# COMPACT_ATOMS: atom_id res chain seq x y z
N MET A 1 7.11 4.22 -3.36
CA MET A 1 5.94 3.30 -3.33
C MET A 1 5.62 2.89 -1.89
N GLU A 2 6.39 2.02 -1.23
CA GLU A 2 6.09 1.59 0.15
C GLU A 2 5.88 2.76 1.14
N SER A 3 6.74 3.77 1.12
CA SER A 3 6.60 4.91 2.04
C SER A 3 5.28 5.64 1.89
N VAL A 4 4.81 5.82 0.65
CA VAL A 4 3.54 6.48 0.32
C VAL A 4 2.35 5.61 0.73
N GLU A 5 2.45 4.28 0.52
CA GLU A 5 1.47 3.31 1.05
C GLU A 5 1.33 3.44 2.57
N HIS A 6 2.46 3.50 3.28
CA HIS A 6 2.45 3.60 4.74
C HIS A 6 1.87 4.92 5.23
N GLU A 7 2.20 6.02 4.56
CA GLU A 7 1.63 7.33 4.89
C GLU A 7 0.12 7.37 4.65
N PHE A 8 -0.34 6.85 3.50
CA PHE A 8 -1.76 6.71 3.20
C PHE A 8 -2.49 5.83 4.22
N LEU A 9 -1.96 4.63 4.52
CA LEU A 9 -2.57 3.75 5.51
C LEU A 9 -2.68 4.44 6.88
N ARG A 10 -1.66 5.19 7.31
CA ARG A 10 -1.72 5.98 8.56
C ARG A 10 -2.76 7.08 8.48
N SER A 11 -2.90 7.79 7.36
CA SER A 11 -3.86 8.88 7.20
C SER A 11 -5.32 8.40 7.30
N ILE A 12 -5.58 7.14 6.95
CA ILE A 12 -6.90 6.50 7.10
C ILE A 12 -7.04 5.66 8.39
N GLY A 13 -6.10 5.80 9.34
CA GLY A 13 -6.17 5.16 10.66
C GLY A 13 -5.76 3.68 10.70
N VAL A 14 -5.12 3.15 9.66
CA VAL A 14 -4.60 1.78 9.62
C VAL A 14 -3.18 1.73 10.17
N VAL A 15 -2.97 0.88 11.18
CA VAL A 15 -1.63 0.61 11.73
C VAL A 15 -0.86 -0.31 10.78
N VAL A 16 0.23 0.20 10.22
CA VAL A 16 1.07 -0.53 9.24
C VAL A 16 1.85 -1.68 9.90
N MET A 17 2.37 -1.45 11.10
CA MET A 17 3.18 -2.42 11.85
C MET A 17 2.63 -2.56 13.27
N PRO A 18 1.61 -3.41 13.47
CA PRO A 18 1.10 -3.69 14.79
C PRO A 18 2.12 -4.51 15.61
N SER A 19 2.05 -4.40 16.94
CA SER A 19 2.82 -5.26 17.84
C SER A 19 2.43 -6.74 17.66
N HIS A 20 3.42 -7.63 17.69
CA HIS A 20 3.20 -9.08 17.59
C HIS A 20 2.27 -9.65 18.68
N ASP A 21 2.13 -8.94 19.80
CA ASP A 21 1.32 -9.37 20.95
C ASP A 21 -0.15 -8.94 20.86
N SER A 22 -0.54 -8.19 19.82
CA SER A 22 -1.94 -7.78 19.64
C SER A 22 -2.71 -8.89 18.91
N PRO A 23 -3.73 -9.52 19.53
CA PRO A 23 -4.44 -10.65 18.95
C PRO A 23 -5.18 -10.32 17.64
N ASP A 24 -5.48 -9.04 17.41
CA ASP A 24 -6.18 -8.54 16.21
C ASP A 24 -5.26 -7.75 15.26
N SER A 25 -3.94 -7.96 15.37
CA SER A 25 -2.95 -7.31 14.52
C SER A 25 -3.10 -7.74 13.05
N LEU A 26 -3.56 -6.82 12.21
CA LEU A 26 -3.55 -7.00 10.75
C LEU A 26 -2.25 -6.49 10.16
N THR A 27 -1.73 -7.22 9.19
CA THR A 27 -0.56 -6.86 8.39
C THR A 27 -0.86 -7.03 6.91
N TRP A 28 -0.05 -6.40 6.08
CA TRP A 28 -0.27 -6.26 4.64
C TRP A 28 0.91 -6.83 3.82
N PRO A 29 1.16 -8.16 3.84
CA PRO A 29 2.26 -8.75 3.09
C PRO A 29 2.12 -8.49 1.59
N ARG A 30 3.27 -8.30 0.93
CA ARG A 30 3.34 -7.95 -0.49
C ARG A 30 3.25 -9.24 -1.29
N VAL A 31 2.28 -9.32 -2.18
CA VAL A 31 2.07 -10.45 -3.10
C VAL A 31 2.82 -10.20 -4.40
N SER A 32 2.82 -8.96 -4.89
CA SER A 32 3.60 -8.54 -6.05
C SER A 32 4.00 -7.07 -5.99
N ALA A 33 5.09 -6.74 -6.67
CA ALA A 33 5.51 -5.37 -6.95
C ALA A 33 6.04 -5.28 -8.38
N ALA A 34 5.67 -4.23 -9.10
CA ALA A 34 6.12 -3.95 -10.46
C ALA A 34 6.35 -2.45 -10.63
N CYS A 35 7.26 -2.08 -11.53
CA CYS A 35 7.54 -0.69 -11.86
C CYS A 35 7.92 -0.59 -13.34
N GLU A 36 7.19 0.25 -14.07
CA GLU A 36 7.48 0.61 -15.45
C GLU A 36 8.18 1.97 -15.45
N TYR A 37 9.44 2.01 -15.89
CA TYR A 37 10.23 3.25 -15.95
C TYR A 37 10.02 3.92 -17.31
N LEU A 38 9.50 5.15 -17.28
CA LEU A 38 9.11 5.93 -18.46
C LEU A 38 10.16 6.99 -18.81
N GLY A 39 10.93 7.44 -17.82
CA GLY A 39 11.97 8.46 -17.99
C GLY A 39 12.99 8.44 -16.85
N PRO A 40 14.09 9.19 -17.00
CA PRO A 40 15.11 9.27 -15.97
C PRO A 40 14.69 10.21 -14.83
N ALA A 41 14.86 9.75 -13.58
CA ALA A 41 15.04 10.64 -12.43
C ALA A 41 16.53 10.85 -12.19
N ARG A 42 16.91 12.05 -11.75
CA ARG A 42 18.30 12.44 -11.46
C ARG A 42 18.49 12.69 -9.97
N PHE A 43 19.75 12.78 -9.56
CA PHE A 43 20.06 13.19 -8.19
C PHE A 43 19.50 14.58 -7.91
N GLU A 44 18.98 14.76 -6.69
CA GLU A 44 18.32 15.98 -6.21
C GLU A 44 16.99 16.33 -6.89
N ASP A 45 16.47 15.49 -7.80
CA ASP A 45 15.10 15.65 -8.29
C ASP A 45 14.11 15.42 -7.12
N ILE A 46 13.13 16.32 -7.02
CA ILE A 46 11.98 16.13 -6.12
C ILE A 46 10.92 15.36 -6.90
N LEU A 47 10.54 14.20 -6.38
CA LEU A 47 9.54 13.35 -7.01
C LEU A 47 8.20 13.48 -6.28
N ASP A 48 7.16 13.77 -7.04
CA ASP A 48 5.79 13.70 -6.59
C ASP A 48 5.27 12.29 -6.86
N ILE A 49 4.70 11.65 -5.82
CA ILE A 49 4.20 10.28 -5.91
C ILE A 49 2.74 10.24 -5.49
N SER A 50 1.85 10.03 -6.45
CA SER A 50 0.43 9.83 -6.20
C SER A 50 0.12 8.34 -6.04
N LEU A 51 -0.69 7.99 -5.03
CA LEU A 51 -1.18 6.63 -4.80
C LEU A 51 -2.65 6.56 -5.18
N ILE A 52 -3.01 5.55 -5.98
CA ILE A 52 -4.37 5.24 -6.38
C ILE A 52 -4.72 3.84 -5.92
N VAL A 53 -5.87 3.67 -5.27
CA VAL A 53 -6.41 2.35 -4.91
C VAL A 53 -7.15 1.77 -6.13
N GLU A 54 -6.48 1.02 -6.98
CA GLU A 54 -7.09 0.45 -8.19
C GLU A 54 -8.21 -0.57 -7.87
N ARG A 55 -8.03 -1.35 -6.80
CA ARG A 55 -9.00 -2.40 -6.43
C ARG A 55 -8.85 -2.85 -4.98
N VAL A 56 -9.98 -3.00 -4.29
CA VAL A 56 -10.08 -3.71 -3.00
C VAL A 56 -10.82 -5.05 -3.19
N GLY A 57 -10.07 -6.15 -3.26
CA GLY A 57 -10.63 -7.51 -3.32
C GLY A 57 -11.18 -7.98 -1.97
N THR A 58 -11.56 -9.26 -1.85
CA THR A 58 -12.04 -9.82 -0.57
C THR A 58 -10.99 -9.71 0.53
N SER A 59 -9.72 -9.95 0.19
CA SER A 59 -8.58 -10.06 1.12
C SER A 59 -7.32 -9.42 0.56
N SER A 60 -7.42 -8.62 -0.50
CA SER A 60 -6.27 -7.98 -1.15
C SER A 60 -6.57 -6.54 -1.50
N VAL A 61 -5.52 -5.74 -1.59
CA VAL A 61 -5.57 -4.36 -2.09
C VAL A 61 -4.54 -4.22 -3.20
N HIS A 62 -4.93 -3.54 -4.27
CA HIS A 62 -4.09 -3.27 -5.44
C HIS A 62 -3.91 -1.77 -5.56
N TYR A 63 -2.66 -1.32 -5.51
CA TYR A 63 -2.29 0.08 -5.59
C TYR A 63 -1.54 0.35 -6.90
N ARG A 64 -1.82 1.50 -7.50
CA ARG A 64 -1.00 2.11 -8.54
C ARG A 64 -0.34 3.35 -8.01
N TYR A 65 0.90 3.58 -8.43
CA TYR A 65 1.69 4.74 -8.09
C TYR A 65 2.03 5.47 -9.37
N GLU A 66 1.68 6.75 -9.44
CA GLU A 66 2.16 7.66 -10.47
C GLU A 66 3.33 8.43 -9.87
N ILE A 67 4.49 8.35 -10.52
CA ILE A 67 5.73 8.98 -10.05
C ILE A 67 6.13 10.00 -11.09
N ASP A 68 6.13 11.27 -10.69
CA ASP A 68 6.40 12.42 -11.53
C ASP A 68 7.58 13.22 -10.98
N CYS A 69 8.32 13.88 -11.88
CA CYS A 69 9.27 14.93 -11.54
C CYS A 69 8.73 16.22 -12.16
N GLU A 70 8.26 17.14 -11.33
CA GLU A 70 7.45 18.29 -11.74
C GLU A 70 6.22 17.83 -12.55
N THR A 71 6.19 18.08 -13.86
CA THR A 71 5.08 17.67 -14.75
C THR A 71 5.46 16.50 -15.67
N LYS A 72 6.58 15.83 -15.40
CA LYS A 72 7.11 14.77 -16.28
C LYS A 72 6.94 13.39 -15.64
N PRO A 73 6.26 12.45 -16.30
CA PRO A 73 6.14 11.09 -15.79
C PRO A 73 7.49 10.38 -15.81
N VAL A 74 7.89 9.87 -14.65
CA VAL A 74 9.14 9.13 -14.43
C VAL A 74 8.87 7.63 -14.42
N ALA A 75 7.84 7.19 -13.69
CA ALA A 75 7.54 5.77 -13.57
C ALA A 75 6.07 5.52 -13.16
N ILE A 76 5.59 4.32 -13.48
CA ILE A 76 4.32 3.79 -12.99
C ILE A 76 4.60 2.54 -12.15
N GLY A 77 4.31 2.64 -10.86
CA GLY A 77 4.44 1.56 -9.91
C GLY A 77 3.12 0.82 -9.71
N ARG A 78 3.17 -0.49 -9.43
CA ARG A 78 2.03 -1.26 -8.93
C ARG A 78 2.45 -2.18 -7.80
N ILE A 79 1.66 -2.22 -6.73
CA ILE A 79 1.85 -3.15 -5.62
C ILE A 79 0.51 -3.83 -5.32
N SER A 80 0.56 -5.16 -5.12
CA SER A 80 -0.56 -5.87 -4.53
C SER A 80 -0.19 -6.40 -3.14
N VAL A 81 -1.07 -6.18 -2.17
CA VAL A 81 -0.93 -6.67 -0.80
C VAL A 81 -2.10 -7.57 -0.43
N VAL A 82 -1.88 -8.47 0.50
CA VAL A 82 -2.92 -9.32 1.09
C VAL A 82 -3.15 -8.92 2.55
N CYS A 83 -4.41 -8.91 3.01
CA CYS A 83 -4.73 -8.71 4.42
C CYS A 83 -4.52 -10.02 5.18
N CYS A 84 -3.64 -9.99 6.17
CA CYS A 84 -3.31 -11.15 7.01
C CYS A 84 -3.40 -10.77 8.48
N GLN A 85 -3.87 -11.69 9.32
CA GLN A 85 -3.65 -11.64 10.75
C GLN A 85 -2.22 -12.12 11.05
N LEU A 86 -1.50 -11.37 11.88
CA LEU A 86 -0.18 -11.72 12.38
C LEU A 86 -0.33 -12.48 13.71
N GLY A 87 -0.11 -13.79 13.69
CA GLY A 87 -0.14 -14.62 14.88
C GLY A 87 1.22 -14.70 15.59
N SER A 88 1.22 -15.37 16.74
CA SER A 88 2.43 -15.69 17.51
C SER A 88 3.52 -16.33 16.63
N GLY A 89 4.78 -15.92 16.82
CA GLY A 89 5.91 -16.44 16.05
C GLY A 89 5.92 -16.01 14.58
N GLY A 90 5.17 -14.98 14.20
CA GLY A 90 5.17 -14.42 12.85
C GLY A 90 4.28 -15.17 11.84
N LYS A 91 3.43 -16.10 12.31
CA LYS A 91 2.53 -16.86 11.42
C LYS A 91 1.50 -15.94 10.78
N LEU A 92 1.50 -15.87 9.45
CA LEU A 92 0.53 -15.10 8.69
C LEU A 92 -0.69 -15.95 8.33
N THR A 93 -1.88 -15.48 8.69
CA THR A 93 -3.15 -16.11 8.30
C THR A 93 -3.98 -15.13 7.47
N LYS A 94 -4.28 -15.48 6.22
CA LYS A 94 -5.10 -14.66 5.33
C LYS A 94 -6.48 -14.35 5.94
N LYS A 95 -6.91 -13.09 5.87
CA LYS A 95 -8.22 -12.62 6.35
C LYS A 95 -8.91 -11.75 5.31
N PRO A 96 -10.25 -11.65 5.35
CA PRO A 96 -10.95 -10.60 4.61
C PRO A 96 -10.46 -9.21 5.05
N VAL A 97 -10.45 -8.24 4.13
CA VAL A 97 -10.27 -6.83 4.47
C VAL A 97 -11.50 -6.40 5.29
N PRO A 98 -11.34 -5.92 6.54
CA PRO A 98 -12.45 -5.44 7.36
C PRO A 98 -13.23 -4.33 6.67
N ASP A 99 -14.54 -4.28 6.86
CA ASP A 99 -15.41 -3.31 6.19
C ASP A 99 -15.04 -1.86 6.52
N SER A 100 -14.62 -1.57 7.75
CA SER A 100 -14.14 -0.24 8.14
C SER A 100 -12.91 0.20 7.33
N ILE A 101 -11.94 -0.69 7.15
CA ILE A 101 -10.74 -0.43 6.36
C ILE A 101 -11.10 -0.33 4.87
N ARG A 102 -11.96 -1.21 4.37
CA ARG A 102 -12.46 -1.17 2.99
C ARG A 102 -13.11 0.18 2.69
N SER A 103 -14.00 0.65 3.54
CA SER A 103 -14.67 1.95 3.38
C SER A 103 -13.65 3.09 3.38
N ALA A 104 -12.67 3.08 4.27
CA ALA A 104 -11.65 4.12 4.33
C ALA A 104 -10.70 4.12 3.11
N LEU A 105 -10.36 2.93 2.57
CA LEU A 105 -9.58 2.79 1.35
C LEU A 105 -10.31 3.35 0.11
N LEU A 106 -11.64 3.26 0.07
CA LEU A 106 -12.46 3.66 -1.07
C LEU A 106 -13.04 5.08 -0.93
N ALA A 107 -12.81 5.77 0.18
CA ALA A 107 -13.37 7.10 0.44
C ALA A 107 -12.53 8.25 -0.15
N ASN A 108 -11.35 7.96 -0.69
CA ASN A 108 -10.36 8.96 -1.15
C ASN A 108 -10.19 8.98 -2.69
N ASP A 109 -11.25 8.66 -3.43
CA ASP A 109 -11.32 8.81 -4.89
C ASP A 109 -11.85 10.20 -5.29
#